data_AF-A0A643C7W3-F1
#
_entry.id   AF-A0A643C7W3-F1
#
_cell.length_a   1.000
_cell.length_b   1.000
_cell.length_c   1.000
_cell.angle_alpha   90.00
_cell.angle_beta   90.00
_cell.angle_gamma   90.00
#
_symmetry.space_group_name_H-M   'P 1'
#
loop_
_entity.id
_entity.type
_entity.pdbx_description
1 polymer ?
#
loop_
_entity_poly.entity_id
_entity_poly.type
_entity_poly.pdbx_seq_one_letter_code
_entity_poly.pdbx_strand_id
1 'polypeptide(L)'
;MHPCDDTYCGPFPESEPEVKAVANFLRKHKKHIRAYLSFHAYAQMLLYPYSYKYATIPNFSCVESAAYKAVNALQSVYGVQYRYGPASSTLYVSSGSSMDWAYKNGIPYTFAFELRDTGHFGFLLPEMLIKPTCTETMLAVKNITMHLLKKCP
;
A
#
# COMPACT_ATOMS: atom_id res chain seq x y z
N MET A 1 -18.08 14.88 -6.58
CA MET A 1 -16.80 15.52 -6.25
C MET A 1 -16.64 16.72 -7.15
N HIS A 2 -16.28 17.85 -6.54
CA HIS A 2 -16.04 19.12 -7.21
C HIS A 2 -14.54 19.23 -7.57
N PRO A 3 -14.15 19.89 -8.67
CA PRO A 3 -12.73 20.09 -9.02
C PRO A 3 -11.86 20.81 -7.97
N CYS A 4 -12.49 21.42 -6.95
CA CYS A 4 -11.80 22.09 -5.86
C CYS A 4 -11.66 21.21 -4.60
N ASP A 5 -12.22 20.01 -4.61
CA ASP A 5 -12.07 19.07 -3.50
C ASP A 5 -10.67 18.46 -3.54
N ASP A 6 -9.98 18.35 -2.39
CA ASP A 6 -8.67 17.69 -2.28
C ASP A 6 -8.68 16.22 -2.75
N THR A 7 -9.87 15.62 -2.83
CA THR A 7 -10.09 14.22 -3.23
C THR A 7 -10.78 14.10 -4.58
N TYR A 8 -10.79 15.16 -5.40
CA TYR A 8 -11.38 15.14 -6.73
C TYR A 8 -10.80 14.00 -7.59
N CYS A 9 -11.68 13.18 -8.16
CA CYS A 9 -11.30 11.97 -8.89
C CYS A 9 -10.91 12.19 -10.37
N GLY A 10 -10.88 13.44 -10.83
CA GLY A 10 -10.69 13.78 -12.23
C GLY A 10 -11.98 13.61 -13.07
N PRO A 11 -11.96 14.04 -14.33
CA PRO A 11 -13.12 13.96 -15.23
C PRO A 11 -13.46 12.52 -15.68
N PHE A 12 -12.50 11.60 -15.64
CA PHE A 12 -12.66 10.17 -15.96
C PHE A 12 -11.47 9.34 -15.42
N PRO A 13 -11.59 8.00 -15.31
CA PRO A 13 -10.49 7.14 -14.84
C PRO A 13 -9.24 7.25 -15.72
N GLU A 14 -8.07 7.39 -15.09
CA GLU A 14 -6.78 7.59 -15.78
C GLU A 14 -6.72 8.89 -16.63
N SER A 15 -7.42 9.95 -16.21
CA SER A 15 -7.33 11.29 -16.84
C SER A 15 -5.99 11.98 -16.61
N GLU A 16 -5.42 11.82 -15.41
CA GLU A 16 -4.10 12.36 -15.08
C GLU A 16 -2.99 11.65 -15.88
N PRO A 17 -2.11 12.39 -16.58
CA PRO A 17 -1.06 11.79 -17.41
C PRO A 17 -0.08 10.92 -16.60
N GLU A 18 0.18 11.24 -15.34
CA GLU A 18 1.02 10.48 -14.41
C GLU A 18 0.40 9.11 -14.10
N VAL A 19 -0.88 9.10 -13.75
CA VAL A 19 -1.64 7.86 -13.49
C VAL A 19 -1.72 7.03 -14.76
N LYS A 20 -1.97 7.67 -15.91
CA LYS A 20 -2.04 7.00 -17.20
C LYS A 20 -0.73 6.29 -17.56
N ALA A 21 0.40 6.95 -17.34
CA ALA A 21 1.72 6.40 -17.61
C ALA A 21 1.99 5.13 -16.78
N VAL A 22 1.73 5.17 -15.47
CA VAL A 22 1.89 4.01 -14.59
C VAL A 22 0.91 2.88 -14.97
N ALA A 23 -0.36 3.20 -15.21
CA ALA A 23 -1.37 2.23 -15.60
C ALA A 23 -1.00 1.51 -16.91
N ASN A 24 -0.48 2.24 -17.91
CA ASN A 24 0.00 1.68 -19.16
C ASN A 24 1.19 0.73 -18.93
N PHE A 25 2.17 1.13 -18.11
CA PHE A 25 3.31 0.30 -17.76
C PHE A 25 2.88 -1.01 -17.08
N LEU A 26 2.05 -0.90 -16.05
CA LEU A 26 1.54 -2.07 -15.31
C LEU A 26 0.73 -3.00 -16.23
N ARG A 27 -0.15 -2.47 -17.08
CA ARG A 27 -0.90 -3.29 -18.06
C ARG A 27 0.02 -4.05 -19.01
N LYS A 28 1.08 -3.39 -19.51
CA LYS A 28 2.06 -3.99 -20.43
C LYS A 28 2.89 -5.09 -19.76
N HIS A 29 3.20 -4.94 -18.47
CA HIS A 29 4.12 -5.82 -17.74
C HIS A 29 3.46 -6.74 -16.70
N LYS A 30 2.11 -6.78 -16.62
CA LYS A 30 1.37 -7.51 -15.57
C LYS A 30 1.72 -9.00 -15.42
N LYS A 31 2.20 -9.66 -16.48
CA LYS A 31 2.63 -11.07 -16.42
C LYS A 31 3.95 -11.26 -15.65
N HIS A 32 4.75 -10.22 -15.53
CA HIS A 32 6.08 -10.23 -14.89
C HIS A 32 6.08 -9.58 -13.51
N ILE A 33 5.11 -8.71 -13.22
CA ILE A 33 4.99 -8.02 -11.94
C ILE A 33 4.22 -8.89 -10.95
N ARG A 34 4.87 -9.28 -9.86
CA ARG A 34 4.29 -10.15 -8.82
C ARG A 34 3.74 -9.39 -7.61
N ALA A 35 4.25 -8.19 -7.37
CA ALA A 35 3.75 -7.31 -6.34
C ALA A 35 3.77 -5.84 -6.76
N TYR A 36 2.87 -5.06 -6.18
CA TYR A 36 2.77 -3.61 -6.31
C TYR A 36 2.76 -2.99 -4.91
N LEU A 37 3.66 -2.05 -4.66
CA LEU A 37 3.75 -1.33 -3.38
C LEU A 37 3.59 0.16 -3.66
N SER A 38 2.57 0.79 -3.09
CA SER A 38 2.42 2.25 -3.06
C SER A 38 2.86 2.77 -1.70
N PHE A 39 3.56 3.90 -1.66
CA PHE A 39 4.05 4.49 -0.42
C PHE A 39 3.43 5.87 -0.22
N HIS A 40 2.83 6.05 0.95
CA HIS A 40 2.14 7.23 1.42
C HIS A 40 2.62 7.55 2.85
N ALA A 41 2.22 8.71 3.34
CA ALA A 41 2.32 9.08 4.74
C ALA A 41 1.08 9.91 5.08
N TYR A 42 0.59 9.95 6.31
CA TYR A 42 1.09 9.32 7.53
C TYR A 42 -0.04 8.47 8.15
N ALA A 43 0.30 7.46 8.94
CA ALA A 43 -0.61 6.78 9.89
C ALA A 43 0.00 5.53 10.55
N GLN A 44 1.17 5.08 10.10
CA GLN A 44 1.77 3.79 10.48
C GLN A 44 0.82 2.61 10.18
N MET A 45 0.47 2.45 8.90
CA MET A 45 -0.38 1.35 8.43
C MET A 45 0.23 0.62 7.24
N LEU A 46 -0.01 -0.69 7.14
CA LEU A 46 0.23 -1.50 5.95
C LEU A 46 -1.11 -2.05 5.45
N LEU A 47 -1.62 -1.43 4.39
CA LEU A 47 -2.95 -1.69 3.86
C LEU A 47 -2.87 -2.64 2.66
N TYR A 48 -3.93 -3.41 2.45
CA TYR A 48 -4.14 -4.22 1.25
C TYR A 48 -5.61 -4.13 0.79
N PRO A 49 -5.98 -4.60 -0.41
CA PRO A 49 -7.34 -4.48 -0.93
C PRO A 49 -8.41 -5.19 -0.06
N TYR A 50 -9.67 -4.77 -0.13
CA TYR A 50 -10.16 -3.64 -0.94
C TYR A 50 -10.22 -2.34 -0.14
N SER A 51 -10.05 -1.21 -0.84
CA SER A 51 -10.38 0.12 -0.33
C SER A 51 -11.82 0.52 -0.70
N TYR A 52 -12.31 0.15 -1.89
CA TYR A 52 -13.62 0.64 -2.37
C TYR A 52 -14.85 -0.08 -1.81
N LYS A 53 -14.67 -1.17 -1.05
CA LYS A 53 -15.77 -1.96 -0.48
C LYS A 53 -15.34 -2.78 0.73
N TYR A 54 -16.30 -3.09 1.59
CA TYR A 54 -16.15 -4.10 2.64
C TYR A 54 -16.30 -5.50 2.05
N ALA A 55 -15.19 -6.09 1.60
CA ALA A 55 -15.17 -7.47 1.13
C ALA A 55 -13.77 -8.07 1.28
N THR A 56 -13.73 -9.38 1.42
CA THR A 56 -12.48 -10.14 1.45
C THR A 56 -11.92 -10.33 0.04
N ILE A 57 -10.59 -10.36 -0.08
CA ILE A 57 -9.88 -10.71 -1.31
C ILE A 57 -9.74 -12.23 -1.48
N PRO A 58 -9.77 -12.78 -2.70
CA PRO A 58 -9.63 -14.22 -2.95
C PRO A 58 -8.40 -14.88 -2.30
N ASN A 59 -7.24 -14.21 -2.27
CA ASN A 59 -5.99 -14.72 -1.70
C ASN A 59 -5.68 -14.15 -0.30
N PHE A 60 -6.71 -13.89 0.51
CA PHE A 60 -6.63 -13.26 1.82
C PHE A 60 -5.54 -13.85 2.73
N SER A 61 -5.53 -15.17 2.94
CA SER A 61 -4.58 -15.83 3.85
C SER A 61 -3.11 -15.51 3.52
N CYS A 62 -2.78 -15.48 2.23
CA CYS A 62 -1.44 -15.15 1.74
C CYS A 62 -1.07 -13.70 2.01
N VAL A 63 -1.96 -12.78 1.64
CA VAL A 63 -1.74 -11.34 1.76
C VAL A 63 -1.68 -10.92 3.23
N GLU A 64 -2.57 -11.46 4.06
CA GLU A 64 -2.61 -11.22 5.50
C GLU A 64 -1.34 -11.74 6.19
N SER A 65 -0.90 -12.96 5.85
CA SER A 65 0.36 -13.51 6.39
C SER A 65 1.58 -12.70 5.95
N ALA A 66 1.60 -12.19 4.71
CA ALA A 66 2.66 -11.31 4.22
C ALA A 66 2.66 -9.97 4.98
N ALA A 67 1.50 -9.35 5.17
CA ALA A 67 1.36 -8.10 5.91
C ALA A 67 1.81 -8.25 7.37
N TYR A 68 1.34 -9.29 8.07
CA TYR A 68 1.72 -9.59 9.45
C TYR A 68 3.24 -9.75 9.61
N LYS A 69 3.88 -10.54 8.73
CA LYS A 69 5.34 -10.74 8.76
C LYS A 69 6.09 -9.43 8.48
N ALA A 70 5.58 -8.62 7.55
CA ALA A 70 6.18 -7.34 7.20
C ALA A 70 6.13 -6.35 8.36
N VAL A 71 4.99 -6.19 9.05
CA VAL A 71 4.88 -5.25 10.18
C VAL A 71 5.68 -5.69 11.40
N ASN A 72 5.76 -7.00 11.69
CA ASN A 72 6.61 -7.49 12.79
C ASN A 72 8.09 -7.27 12.51
N ALA A 73 8.49 -7.45 11.25
CA ALA A 73 9.86 -7.19 10.84
C ALA A 73 10.19 -5.68 10.86
N LEU A 74 9.24 -4.81 10.48
CA LEU A 74 9.38 -3.36 10.64
C LEU A 74 9.58 -3.00 12.12
N GLN A 75 8.69 -3.51 12.98
CA GLN A 75 8.69 -3.24 14.41
C GLN A 75 10.00 -3.66 15.10
N SER A 76 10.66 -4.73 14.64
CA SER A 76 11.88 -5.22 15.29
C SER A 76 13.09 -4.27 15.15
N VAL A 77 13.04 -3.29 14.25
CA VAL A 77 14.15 -2.33 14.05
C VAL A 77 14.18 -1.27 15.15
N TYR A 78 13.05 -0.58 15.36
CA TYR A 78 12.96 0.58 16.27
C TYR A 78 11.74 0.53 17.22
N GLY A 79 10.99 -0.57 17.26
CA GLY A 79 9.81 -0.73 18.10
C GLY A 79 8.54 -0.06 17.56
N VAL A 80 8.56 0.50 16.34
CA VAL A 80 7.42 1.23 15.78
C VAL A 80 6.32 0.27 15.34
N GLN A 81 5.12 0.51 15.86
CA GLN A 81 3.97 -0.35 15.64
C GLN A 81 3.18 0.14 14.42
N TYR A 82 3.02 -0.74 13.44
CA TYR A 82 2.14 -0.52 12.30
C TYR A 82 0.88 -1.38 12.43
N ARG A 83 -0.28 -0.79 12.18
CA ARG A 83 -1.51 -1.55 11.95
C ARG A 83 -1.47 -2.13 10.54
N TYR A 84 -2.21 -3.20 10.29
CA TYR A 84 -2.37 -3.74 8.95
C TYR A 84 -3.78 -4.29 8.75
N GLY A 85 -4.20 -4.44 7.49
CA GLY A 85 -5.52 -4.99 7.16
C GLY A 85 -6.09 -4.46 5.84
N PRO A 86 -7.35 -4.79 5.52
CA PRO A 86 -8.04 -4.26 4.36
C PRO A 86 -8.17 -2.74 4.49
N ALA A 87 -7.85 -1.99 3.44
CA ALA A 87 -7.88 -0.52 3.47
C ALA A 87 -9.24 0.04 3.91
N SER A 88 -10.35 -0.58 3.45
CA SER A 88 -11.71 -0.14 3.79
C SER A 88 -12.00 -0.14 5.30
N SER A 89 -11.46 -1.10 6.05
CA SER A 89 -11.75 -1.30 7.48
C SER A 89 -10.63 -0.81 8.40
N THR A 90 -9.38 -0.81 7.93
CA THR A 90 -8.24 -0.33 8.72
C THR A 90 -8.07 1.18 8.65
N LEU A 91 -8.42 1.79 7.50
CA LEU A 91 -8.34 3.23 7.27
C LEU A 91 -9.75 3.83 7.05
N TYR A 92 -10.28 3.75 5.82
CA TYR A 92 -11.66 4.12 5.46
C TYR A 92 -11.98 3.65 4.03
N VAL A 93 -13.27 3.65 3.67
CA VAL A 93 -13.70 3.31 2.30
C VAL A 93 -13.31 4.42 1.32
N SER A 94 -12.57 4.07 0.27
CA SER A 94 -12.14 4.98 -0.79
C SER A 94 -12.12 4.30 -2.16
N SER A 95 -12.54 5.03 -3.20
CA SER A 95 -12.54 4.54 -4.58
C SER A 95 -11.30 5.02 -5.34
N GLY A 96 -10.97 4.35 -6.45
CA GLY A 96 -9.92 4.81 -7.37
C GLY A 96 -8.48 4.60 -6.90
N SER A 97 -8.25 3.86 -5.81
CA SER A 97 -6.89 3.60 -5.32
C SER A 97 -6.06 2.77 -6.31
N SER A 98 -4.77 3.10 -6.42
CA SER A 98 -3.83 2.40 -7.31
C SER A 98 -3.64 0.93 -6.91
N MET A 99 -3.69 0.65 -5.61
CA MET A 99 -3.61 -0.69 -5.03
C MET A 99 -4.77 -1.58 -5.50
N ASP A 100 -6.02 -1.11 -5.38
CA ASP A 100 -7.18 -1.87 -5.85
C ASP A 100 -7.18 -2.04 -7.37
N TRP A 101 -6.78 -1.01 -8.11
CA TRP A 101 -6.62 -1.08 -9.57
C TRP A 101 -5.58 -2.13 -9.95
N ALA A 102 -4.41 -2.13 -9.32
CA ALA A 102 -3.33 -3.08 -9.59
C ALA A 102 -3.76 -4.52 -9.29
N TYR A 103 -4.46 -4.72 -8.17
CA TYR A 103 -5.00 -6.01 -7.77
C TYR A 103 -6.02 -6.53 -8.80
N LYS A 104 -6.99 -5.69 -9.18
CA LYS A 104 -8.00 -6.03 -10.20
C LYS A 104 -7.38 -6.31 -11.57
N ASN A 105 -6.22 -5.72 -11.88
CA ASN A 105 -5.49 -5.94 -13.13
C ASN A 105 -4.53 -7.14 -13.08
N GLY A 106 -4.60 -7.97 -12.04
CA GLY A 106 -3.96 -9.29 -11.99
C GLY A 106 -2.60 -9.32 -11.28
N ILE A 107 -2.24 -8.27 -10.53
CA ILE A 107 -1.07 -8.30 -9.64
C ILE A 107 -1.53 -8.86 -8.29
N PRO A 108 -1.07 -10.06 -7.88
CA PRO A 108 -1.69 -10.80 -6.78
C PRO A 108 -1.38 -10.24 -5.38
N TYR A 109 -0.29 -9.48 -5.23
CA TYR A 109 0.11 -8.90 -3.95
C TYR A 109 0.24 -7.39 -4.09
N THR A 110 -0.72 -6.65 -3.54
CA THR A 110 -0.73 -5.20 -3.63
C THR A 110 -0.86 -4.62 -2.24
N PHE A 111 0.03 -3.69 -1.89
CA PHE A 111 0.01 -3.04 -0.59
C PHE A 111 0.16 -1.53 -0.72
N ALA A 112 -0.40 -0.80 0.22
CA ALA A 112 -0.14 0.61 0.44
C ALA A 112 0.45 0.81 1.84
N PHE A 113 1.60 1.45 1.93
CA PHE A 113 2.18 1.87 3.20
C PHE A 113 1.70 3.27 3.54
N GLU A 114 1.19 3.47 4.74
CA GLU A 114 1.09 4.78 5.39
C GLU A 114 2.23 4.86 6.40
N LEU A 115 3.28 5.61 6.09
CA LEU A 115 4.49 5.66 6.89
C LEU A 115 4.31 6.46 8.19
N ARG A 116 5.43 6.73 8.88
CA ARG A 116 5.43 7.57 10.08
C ARG A 116 4.90 8.97 9.79
N ASP A 117 4.37 9.67 10.79
CA ASP A 117 4.06 9.21 12.15
C ASP A 117 2.56 8.92 12.30
N THR A 118 1.99 9.11 13.49
CA THR A 118 0.55 8.97 13.74
C THR A 118 -0.16 10.33 13.87
N GLY A 119 0.45 11.40 13.35
CA GLY A 119 -0.14 12.75 13.29
C GLY A 119 0.46 13.78 14.24
N HIS A 120 1.56 13.48 14.93
CA HIS A 120 2.24 14.52 15.74
C HIS A 120 2.93 15.54 14.84
N PHE A 121 3.68 15.06 13.85
CA PHE A 121 4.25 15.85 12.76
C PHE A 121 3.45 15.70 11.46
N GLY A 122 2.81 14.55 11.26
CA GLY A 122 2.08 14.25 10.04
C GLY A 122 2.99 14.34 8.81
N PHE A 123 2.61 15.17 7.83
CA PHE A 123 3.39 15.40 6.62
C PHE A 123 4.70 16.19 6.85
N LEU A 124 4.86 16.83 8.01
CA LEU A 124 6.03 17.64 8.35
C LEU A 124 7.03 16.85 9.21
N LEU A 125 7.17 15.55 8.93
CA LEU A 125 8.07 14.66 9.67
C LEU A 125 9.52 15.17 9.61
N PRO A 126 10.21 15.35 10.76
CA PRO A 126 11.58 15.86 10.78
C PRO A 126 12.56 15.04 9.94
N GLU A 127 13.49 15.71 9.27
CA GLU A 127 14.48 15.07 8.38
C GLU A 127 15.30 13.98 9.08
N MET A 128 15.58 14.15 10.38
CA MET A 128 16.28 13.15 11.20
C MET A 128 15.56 11.79 11.27
N LEU A 129 14.25 11.76 11.00
CA LEU A 129 13.43 10.54 10.98
C LEU A 129 13.34 9.90 9.59
N ILE A 130 13.91 10.51 8.53
CA ILE A 130 13.95 9.91 7.18
C ILE A 130 14.67 8.57 7.23
N LYS A 131 15.93 8.56 7.72
CA LYS A 131 16.74 7.33 7.75
C LYS A 131 16.13 6.24 8.64
N PRO A 132 15.64 6.53 9.87
CA PRO A 132 14.88 5.56 10.66
C PRO A 132 13.67 4.98 9.92
N THR A 133 12.81 5.82 9.34
CA THR A 133 11.62 5.40 8.59
C THR A 133 11.99 4.50 7.41
N CYS A 134 12.96 4.91 6.59
CA CYS A 134 13.41 4.10 5.45
C CYS A 134 14.00 2.75 5.89
N THR A 135 14.74 2.71 7.00
CA THR A 135 15.41 1.49 7.48
C THR A 135 14.38 0.44 7.92
N GLU A 136 13.38 0.84 8.72
CA GLU A 136 12.34 -0.08 9.17
C GLU A 136 11.43 -0.52 8.02
N THR A 137 11.02 0.41 7.14
CA THR A 137 10.18 0.09 5.98
C THR A 137 10.89 -0.84 5.00
N MET A 138 12.20 -0.67 4.78
CA MET A 138 12.95 -1.57 3.91
C MET A 138 12.95 -3.01 4.42
N LEU A 139 12.97 -3.22 5.74
CA LEU A 139 12.88 -4.56 6.32
C LEU A 139 11.48 -5.18 6.12
N ALA A 140 10.42 -4.37 6.16
CA ALA A 140 9.07 -4.77 5.79
C ALA A 140 8.98 -5.19 4.32
N VAL A 141 9.50 -4.37 3.40
CA VAL A 141 9.54 -4.64 1.95
C VAL A 141 10.29 -5.94 1.67
N LYS A 142 11.46 -6.14 2.29
CA LYS A 142 12.22 -7.39 2.16
C LYS A 142 11.40 -8.60 2.61
N ASN A 143 10.63 -8.50 3.69
CA ASN A 143 9.80 -9.60 4.17
C ASN A 143 8.63 -9.89 3.24
N ILE A 144 8.00 -8.87 2.65
CA ILE A 144 7.01 -9.05 1.58
C ILE A 144 7.66 -9.81 0.43
N THR A 145 8.80 -9.35 -0.09
CA THR A 145 9.50 -10.01 -1.22
C THR A 145 9.85 -11.46 -0.91
N MET A 146 10.39 -11.75 0.28
CA MET A 146 10.71 -13.11 0.71
C MET A 146 9.46 -14.00 0.83
N HIS A 147 8.32 -13.43 1.23
CA HIS A 147 7.04 -14.15 1.24
C HIS A 147 6.62 -14.56 -0.19
N LEU A 148 6.73 -13.65 -1.16
CA LEU A 148 6.37 -13.90 -2.56
C LEU A 148 7.17 -15.07 -3.16
N LEU A 149 8.45 -15.18 -2.79
CA LEU A 149 9.34 -16.23 -3.30
C LEU A 149 8.94 -17.63 -2.81
N LYS A 150 8.28 -17.74 -1.66
CA LYS A 150 7.96 -19.04 -1.04
C LYS A 150 6.76 -19.76 -1.64
N LYS A 151 6.07 -19.16 -2.64
CA LYS A 151 4.76 -19.57 -3.18
C LYS A 151 3.73 -19.79 -2.06
N CYS A 152 2.71 -18.94 -2.02
CA CYS A 152 1.61 -19.23 -1.12
C CYS A 152 0.91 -20.53 -1.58
N PRO A 153 0.66 -21.49 -0.67
CA PRO A 153 0.00 -22.75 -1.00
C PRO A 153 -1.39 -22.56 -1.58
#